data_AF-A0A3D8RZL0-F1
#
_entry.id   AF-A0A3D8RZL0-F1
#
_cell.length_a   1.000
_cell.length_b   1.000
_cell.length_c   1.000
_cell.angle_alpha   90.00
_cell.angle_beta   90.00
_cell.angle_gamma   90.00
#
_symmetry.space_group_name_H-M   'P 1'
#
loop_
_entity.id
_entity.type
_entity.pdbx_description
1 polymer ?
#
loop_
_entity_poly.entity_id
_entity_poly.type
_entity_poly.pdbx_seq_one_letter_code
_entity_poly.pdbx_strand_id
1 'polypeptide(L)'
;MRGGIETFGYNPDFQLKLLLIDIFAAVITNTDPKLPSLYSPHPVPAPSRALGLEQDSVLDSPLYGHRDLDGLLADLAFRGTEIRLLQSMRNLTLAAKEYTINAQDLLTGLRTTVSESDSDTSPLYRIIFHTSLIYSRLFNSPPIPLSSSLNMESRSILIEELESPVNDTTWLLYPGIFLWVLLVAAVATDGSPERAFLTQLFGKIVSVARWGWWREVRESMAVFLEMRRRAELTR
;
A
#
# COMPACT_ATOMS: atom_id res chain seq x y z
N MET A 1 -10.29 -30.10 3.04
CA MET A 1 -9.97 -30.25 1.60
C MET A 1 -8.45 -30.32 1.47
N ARG A 2 -7.88 -31.48 1.13
CA ARG A 2 -6.42 -31.72 0.99
C ARG A 2 -6.07 -31.82 -0.50
N GLY A 3 -6.26 -30.73 -1.25
CA GLY A 3 -5.80 -30.62 -2.64
C GLY A 3 -4.84 -29.45 -2.72
N GLY A 4 -3.54 -29.74 -2.78
CA GLY A 4 -2.51 -28.71 -2.95
C GLY A 4 -2.63 -28.03 -4.31
N ILE A 5 -1.97 -26.88 -4.46
CA ILE A 5 -1.84 -26.12 -5.73
C ILE A 5 -1.49 -27.00 -6.94
N GLU A 6 -0.80 -28.12 -6.71
CA GLU A 6 -0.43 -29.13 -7.71
C GLU A 6 -1.62 -29.77 -8.45
N THR A 7 -2.83 -29.74 -7.87
CA THR A 7 -4.05 -30.26 -8.50
C THR A 7 -4.72 -29.30 -9.48
N PHE A 8 -4.36 -28.01 -9.41
CA PHE A 8 -4.72 -27.03 -10.44
C PHE A 8 -3.61 -27.06 -11.49
N GLY A 9 -3.85 -27.74 -12.61
CA GLY A 9 -2.85 -27.91 -13.68
C GLY A 9 -2.07 -26.63 -13.98
N TYR A 10 -0.81 -26.77 -14.43
CA TYR A 10 0.19 -25.70 -14.64
C TYR A 10 -0.37 -24.43 -15.32
N ASN A 11 -1.03 -23.57 -14.55
CA ASN A 11 -1.44 -22.24 -14.95
C ASN A 11 -0.70 -21.25 -14.06
N PRO A 12 0.48 -20.76 -14.51
CA PRO A 12 1.30 -19.86 -13.71
C PRO A 12 0.57 -18.58 -13.33
N ASP A 13 -0.36 -18.10 -14.16
CA ASP A 13 -1.15 -16.90 -13.86
C ASP A 13 -2.09 -17.12 -12.67
N PHE A 14 -2.76 -18.26 -12.64
CA PHE A 14 -3.65 -18.61 -11.53
C PHE A 14 -2.86 -18.77 -10.23
N GLN A 15 -1.69 -19.41 -10.29
CA GLN A 15 -0.81 -19.59 -9.15
C GLN A 15 -0.27 -18.26 -8.60
N LEU A 16 0.13 -17.33 -9.46
CA LEU A 16 0.57 -15.99 -9.06
C LEU A 16 -0.57 -15.20 -8.38
N LYS A 17 -1.78 -15.24 -8.93
CA LYS A 17 -2.95 -14.58 -8.32
C LYS A 17 -3.27 -15.17 -6.95
N LEU A 18 -3.28 -16.50 -6.83
CA LEU A 18 -3.48 -17.17 -5.55
C LEU A 18 -2.41 -16.76 -4.52
N LEU A 19 -1.15 -16.65 -4.95
CA LEU A 19 -0.07 -16.24 -4.07
C LEU A 19 -0.21 -14.77 -3.63
N LEU A 20 -0.60 -13.83 -4.51
CA LEU A 20 -0.89 -12.45 -4.09
C LEU A 20 -2.06 -12.40 -3.08
N ILE A 21 -3.11 -13.19 -3.32
CA ILE A 21 -4.27 -13.24 -2.41
C ILE A 21 -3.86 -13.81 -1.06
N ASP A 22 -3.04 -14.85 -1.02
CA ASP A 22 -2.55 -15.45 0.22
C ASP A 22 -1.64 -14.48 1.01
N ILE A 23 -0.75 -13.76 0.31
CA ILE A 23 0.09 -12.73 0.93
C ILE A 23 -0.78 -11.58 1.46
N PHE A 24 -1.79 -11.13 0.70
CA PHE A 24 -2.71 -10.09 1.16
C PHE A 24 -3.54 -10.54 2.36
N ALA A 25 -4.02 -11.78 2.36
CA ALA A 25 -4.71 -12.36 3.51
C ALA A 25 -3.78 -12.36 4.73
N ALA A 26 -2.53 -12.81 4.58
CA ALA A 26 -1.51 -12.77 5.62
C ALA A 26 -1.24 -11.35 6.14
N VAL A 27 -1.19 -10.35 5.24
CA VAL A 27 -1.08 -8.93 5.61
C VAL A 27 -2.26 -8.50 6.47
N ILE A 28 -3.49 -8.84 6.10
CA ILE A 28 -4.69 -8.44 6.85
C ILE A 28 -4.76 -9.16 8.20
N THR A 29 -4.42 -10.44 8.27
CA THR A 29 -4.52 -11.25 9.49
C THR A 29 -3.29 -11.18 10.38
N ASN A 30 -2.24 -10.47 9.96
CA ASN A 30 -0.92 -10.47 10.58
C ASN A 30 -0.33 -11.88 10.79
N THR A 31 -0.56 -12.79 9.84
CA THR A 31 -0.03 -14.16 9.89
C THR A 31 1.04 -14.35 8.81
N ASP A 32 1.69 -15.50 8.78
CA ASP A 32 2.52 -15.87 7.63
C ASP A 32 1.66 -16.29 6.44
N PRO A 33 2.12 -16.04 5.20
CA PRO A 33 1.53 -16.65 4.00
C PRO A 33 1.52 -18.18 4.12
N LYS A 34 0.42 -18.81 3.72
CA LYS A 34 0.25 -20.27 3.80
C LYS A 34 0.78 -20.98 2.58
N LEU A 35 0.85 -20.28 1.44
CA LEU A 35 1.35 -20.81 0.20
C LEU A 35 2.87 -20.66 0.13
N PRO A 36 3.60 -21.69 -0.34
CA PRO A 36 5.04 -21.58 -0.52
C PRO A 36 5.35 -20.49 -1.53
N SER A 37 6.41 -19.71 -1.27
CA SER A 37 6.94 -18.76 -2.25
C SER A 37 7.38 -19.53 -3.49
N LEU A 38 6.64 -19.39 -4.58
CA LEU A 38 7.06 -19.95 -5.85
C LEU A 38 8.33 -19.22 -6.31
N TYR A 39 9.35 -19.97 -6.70
CA TYR A 39 10.45 -19.43 -7.51
C TYR A 39 9.82 -18.91 -8.79
N SER A 40 9.85 -17.59 -8.97
CA SER A 40 9.06 -16.87 -9.97
C SER A 40 9.11 -17.53 -11.35
N PRO A 41 7.98 -17.81 -12.00
CA PRO A 41 7.97 -17.87 -13.46
C PRO A 41 8.31 -16.47 -14.00
N HIS A 42 8.97 -16.42 -15.16
CA HIS A 42 9.29 -15.16 -15.84
C HIS A 42 8.03 -14.31 -16.02
N PRO A 43 8.10 -12.98 -15.84
CA PRO A 43 6.96 -12.10 -16.07
C PRO A 43 6.41 -12.33 -17.47
N VAL A 44 5.09 -12.55 -17.57
CA VAL A 44 4.43 -12.69 -18.86
C VAL A 44 4.40 -11.30 -19.51
N PRO A 45 4.89 -11.15 -20.76
CA PRO A 45 4.85 -9.87 -21.45
C PRO A 45 3.42 -9.30 -21.43
N ALA A 46 3.30 -8.03 -21.05
CA ALA A 46 2.04 -7.32 -21.12
C ALA A 46 1.48 -7.38 -22.55
N PRO A 47 0.23 -7.79 -22.78
CA PRO A 47 -0.39 -7.60 -24.08
C PRO A 47 -0.44 -6.09 -24.37
N SER A 48 -0.15 -5.69 -25.62
CA SER A 48 0.00 -4.27 -26.01
C SER A 48 -1.25 -3.39 -25.83
N ARG A 49 -2.37 -3.96 -25.38
CA ARG A 49 -3.69 -3.32 -25.18
C ARG A 49 -4.34 -3.69 -23.86
N ALA A 50 -3.56 -4.26 -22.95
CA ALA A 50 -4.11 -4.91 -21.80
C ALA A 50 -4.48 -3.84 -20.74
N LEU A 51 -5.78 -3.64 -20.55
CA LEU A 51 -6.46 -2.86 -19.49
C LEU A 51 -5.96 -1.43 -19.22
N GLY A 52 -5.55 -0.67 -20.23
CA GLY A 52 -5.26 0.77 -20.05
C GLY A 52 -4.12 1.06 -19.07
N LEU A 53 -3.26 0.08 -18.81
CA LEU A 53 -2.02 0.29 -18.07
C LEU A 53 -1.02 0.84 -19.05
N GLU A 54 -0.79 2.14 -18.95
CA GLU A 54 0.24 2.79 -19.74
C GLU A 54 1.61 2.19 -19.35
N GLN A 55 2.50 2.04 -20.33
CA GLN A 55 3.89 1.62 -20.09
C GLN A 55 4.62 2.54 -19.11
N ASP A 56 4.04 3.71 -18.83
CA ASP A 56 4.57 4.76 -17.96
C ASP A 56 4.09 4.68 -16.51
N SER A 57 3.45 3.57 -16.10
CA SER A 57 3.01 3.38 -14.71
C SER A 57 4.17 3.47 -13.71
N VAL A 58 3.95 4.15 -12.60
CA VAL A 58 4.91 4.30 -11.52
C VAL A 58 4.63 3.27 -10.42
N LEU A 59 5.60 2.40 -10.18
CA LEU A 59 5.55 1.37 -9.13
C LEU A 59 6.20 1.81 -7.82
N ASP A 60 7.01 2.87 -7.86
CA ASP A 60 7.60 3.46 -6.66
C ASP A 60 6.49 3.94 -5.71
N SER A 61 6.68 3.69 -4.42
CA SER A 61 5.71 3.94 -3.35
C SER A 61 6.45 4.15 -2.02
N PRO A 62 5.74 4.46 -0.94
CA PRO A 62 6.34 4.45 0.40
C PRO A 62 6.92 3.09 0.83
N LEU A 63 6.51 1.98 0.22
CA LEU A 63 6.91 0.62 0.60
C LEU A 63 7.98 0.01 -0.31
N TYR A 64 8.09 0.51 -1.54
CA TYR A 64 8.93 -0.08 -2.58
C TYR A 64 9.44 1.01 -3.53
N GLY A 65 10.64 0.82 -4.07
CA GLY A 65 11.21 1.74 -5.06
C GLY A 65 12.65 2.11 -4.76
N HIS A 66 13.30 2.70 -5.75
CA HIS A 66 14.72 3.07 -5.70
C HIS A 66 14.95 4.56 -6.03
N ARG A 67 13.99 5.21 -6.67
CA ARG A 67 14.06 6.63 -7.07
C ARG A 67 13.42 7.52 -6.02
N ASP A 68 13.88 8.75 -5.86
CA ASP A 68 13.20 9.72 -5.01
C ASP A 68 11.78 9.99 -5.57
N LEU A 69 10.77 10.05 -4.69
CA LEU A 69 9.39 10.30 -5.13
C LEU A 69 9.21 11.75 -5.57
N ASP A 70 10.02 12.68 -5.06
CA ASP A 70 9.90 14.10 -5.39
C ASP A 70 10.14 14.35 -6.88
N GLY A 71 11.26 13.87 -7.41
CA GLY A 71 11.58 14.00 -8.84
C GLY A 71 10.73 13.15 -9.77
N LEU A 72 9.99 12.17 -9.24
CA LEU A 72 9.19 11.24 -10.03
C LEU A 72 7.71 11.64 -10.10
N LEU A 73 7.21 12.37 -9.10
CA LEU A 73 5.82 12.83 -9.03
C LEU A 73 5.66 14.32 -9.41
N ALA A 74 6.75 15.07 -9.57
CA ALA A 74 6.73 16.53 -9.78
C ALA A 74 5.89 17.00 -10.98
N ASP A 75 5.78 16.19 -12.04
CA ASP A 75 5.11 16.59 -13.28
C ASP A 75 3.62 16.17 -13.36
N LEU A 76 3.09 15.50 -12.32
CA LEU A 76 1.89 14.68 -12.48
C LEU A 76 1.02 14.66 -11.21
N ALA A 77 -0.30 14.85 -11.37
CA ALA A 77 -1.46 14.65 -10.46
C ALA A 77 -1.37 15.06 -8.96
N PHE A 78 -0.26 14.82 -8.29
CA PHE A 78 0.04 15.16 -6.90
C PHE A 78 0.56 16.59 -6.79
N ARG A 79 0.12 17.30 -5.75
CA ARG A 79 0.73 18.59 -5.38
C ARG A 79 1.93 18.35 -4.46
N GLY A 80 2.76 19.37 -4.27
CA GLY A 80 3.99 19.27 -3.48
C GLY A 80 3.76 18.82 -2.02
N THR A 81 2.58 19.06 -1.43
CA THR A 81 2.20 18.52 -0.12
C THR A 81 2.10 17.00 -0.11
N GLU A 82 1.37 16.43 -1.06
CA GLU A 82 1.14 14.99 -1.20
C GLU A 82 2.46 14.27 -1.46
N ILE A 83 3.31 14.85 -2.31
CA ILE A 83 4.65 14.35 -2.59
C ILE A 83 5.51 14.33 -1.32
N ARG A 84 5.51 15.42 -0.54
CA ARG A 84 6.25 15.48 0.74
C ARG A 84 5.74 14.45 1.76
N LEU A 85 4.43 14.23 1.83
CA LEU A 85 3.84 13.20 2.69
C LEU A 85 4.29 11.79 2.26
N LEU A 86 4.19 11.47 0.98
CA LEU A 86 4.63 10.19 0.42
C LEU A 86 6.13 9.94 0.66
N GLN A 87 6.96 10.96 0.42
CA GLN A 87 8.39 10.88 0.66
C GLN A 87 8.72 10.71 2.14
N SER A 88 7.97 11.37 3.02
CA SER A 88 8.13 11.20 4.47
C SER A 88 7.75 9.78 4.91
N MET A 89 6.67 9.20 4.38
CA MET A 89 6.28 7.81 4.67
C MET A 89 7.31 6.81 4.16
N ARG A 90 7.94 7.10 3.02
CA ARG A 90 9.06 6.32 2.50
C ARG A 90 10.27 6.39 3.42
N ASN A 91 10.67 7.60 3.82
CA ASN A 91 11.80 7.80 4.73
C ASN A 91 11.57 7.08 6.06
N LEU A 92 10.36 7.13 6.62
CA LEU A 92 10.01 6.37 7.83
C LEU A 92 10.16 4.86 7.61
N THR A 93 9.66 4.33 6.50
CA THR A 93 9.77 2.90 6.17
C THR A 93 11.22 2.47 6.02
N LEU A 94 12.05 3.27 5.34
CA LEU A 94 13.49 2.99 5.18
C LEU A 94 14.23 3.07 6.52
N ALA A 95 14.01 4.13 7.29
CA ALA A 95 14.62 4.30 8.61
C ALA A 95 14.28 3.14 9.56
N ALA A 96 13.01 2.72 9.56
CA ALA A 96 12.55 1.58 10.33
C ALA A 96 13.19 0.26 9.88
N LYS A 97 13.36 0.04 8.56
CA LYS A 97 14.06 -1.15 8.03
C LYS A 97 15.53 -1.18 8.45
N GLU A 98 16.19 -0.02 8.45
CA GLU A 98 17.62 0.13 8.79
C GLU A 98 17.91 0.22 10.30
N TYR A 99 16.87 0.16 11.16
CA TYR A 99 16.99 0.34 12.62
C TYR A 99 17.63 1.67 13.03
N THR A 100 17.38 2.75 12.29
CA THR A 100 17.93 4.07 12.60
C THR A 100 17.01 4.89 13.51
N ILE A 101 17.60 5.65 14.43
CA ILE A 101 16.91 6.40 15.51
C ILE A 101 16.08 7.60 14.99
N ASN A 102 16.21 7.94 13.71
CA ASN A 102 15.66 9.18 13.12
C ASN A 102 14.14 9.15 12.85
N ALA A 103 13.45 8.03 13.09
CA ALA A 103 12.01 7.93 12.81
C ALA A 103 11.18 8.95 13.63
N GLN A 104 11.58 9.21 14.87
CA GLN A 104 10.86 10.14 15.75
C GLN A 104 11.04 11.61 15.33
N ASP A 105 12.21 11.97 14.83
CA ASP A 105 12.48 13.31 14.30
C ASP A 105 11.70 13.55 13.00
N LEU A 106 11.62 12.54 12.14
CA LEU A 106 10.81 12.55 10.93
C LEU A 106 9.31 12.69 11.24
N LEU A 107 8.81 12.01 12.28
CA LEU A 107 7.43 12.16 12.77
C LEU A 107 7.14 13.57 13.29
N THR A 108 8.12 14.23 13.91
CA THR A 108 7.96 15.60 14.42
C THR A 108 7.87 16.60 13.27
N GLY A 109 8.71 16.46 12.24
CA GLY A 109 8.63 17.28 11.02
C GLY A 109 7.32 17.11 10.23
N LEU A 110 6.74 15.91 10.25
CA LEU A 110 5.43 15.66 9.66
C LEU A 110 4.32 16.47 10.35
N ARG A 111 4.31 16.51 11.69
CA ARG A 111 3.25 17.21 12.46
C ARG A 111 3.22 18.71 12.18
N THR A 112 4.38 19.33 11.97
CA THR A 112 4.46 20.76 11.61
C THR A 112 3.97 21.04 10.19
N THR A 113 4.29 20.18 9.21
CA THR A 113 3.81 20.36 7.82
C THR A 113 2.29 20.24 7.66
N VAL A 114 1.63 19.50 8.56
CA VAL A 114 0.18 19.25 8.53
C VAL A 114 -0.62 20.45 9.05
N SER A 115 -0.03 21.28 9.90
CA SER A 115 -0.73 22.40 10.54
C SER A 115 -0.93 23.62 9.63
N GLU A 116 -0.33 23.65 8.44
CA GLU A 116 -0.27 24.83 7.56
C GLU A 116 -1.26 24.83 6.38
N SER A 117 -2.05 23.76 6.15
CA SER A 117 -2.94 23.66 4.99
C SER A 117 -4.42 23.78 5.35
N ASP A 118 -5.02 24.94 5.08
CA ASP A 118 -6.44 25.23 5.31
C ASP A 118 -7.24 25.39 3.98
N SER A 119 -8.47 24.89 4.00
CA SER A 119 -9.67 25.29 3.22
C SER A 119 -10.02 24.82 1.79
N ASP A 120 -9.24 24.01 1.06
CA ASP A 120 -9.79 23.26 -0.11
C ASP A 120 -8.92 22.05 -0.49
N THR A 121 -9.13 20.92 0.18
CA THR A 121 -8.28 19.73 0.05
C THR A 121 -8.91 18.75 -0.93
N SER A 122 -8.21 18.52 -2.06
CA SER A 122 -8.64 17.57 -3.08
C SER A 122 -8.86 16.17 -2.48
N PRO A 123 -9.78 15.35 -3.04
CA PRO A 123 -9.97 13.96 -2.63
C PRO A 123 -8.65 13.18 -2.57
N LEU A 124 -7.77 13.39 -3.55
CA LEU A 124 -6.44 12.78 -3.58
C LEU A 124 -5.59 13.15 -2.36
N TYR A 125 -5.53 14.44 -2.01
CA TYR A 125 -4.81 14.89 -0.82
C TYR A 125 -5.37 14.20 0.43
N ARG A 126 -6.70 14.17 0.60
CA ARG A 126 -7.33 13.58 1.78
C ARG A 126 -6.98 12.09 1.94
N ILE A 127 -6.98 11.34 0.83
CA ILE A 127 -6.55 9.94 0.80
C ILE A 127 -5.09 9.81 1.25
N ILE A 128 -4.17 10.56 0.64
CA ILE A 128 -2.74 10.48 0.98
C ILE A 128 -2.50 10.91 2.42
N PHE A 129 -3.16 11.98 2.87
CA PHE A 129 -3.06 12.52 4.21
C PHE A 129 -3.52 11.52 5.27
N HIS A 130 -4.74 11.01 5.18
CA HIS A 130 -5.29 10.09 6.18
C HIS A 130 -4.57 8.73 6.15
N THR A 131 -4.13 8.26 4.98
CA THR A 131 -3.27 7.08 4.87
C THR A 131 -1.95 7.31 5.60
N SER A 132 -1.29 8.44 5.36
CA SER A 132 -0.02 8.81 6.02
C SER A 132 -0.19 8.94 7.53
N LEU A 133 -1.29 9.55 7.99
CA LEU A 133 -1.58 9.73 9.40
C LEU A 133 -1.80 8.39 10.11
N ILE A 134 -2.52 7.45 9.49
CA ILE A 134 -2.72 6.11 10.03
C ILE A 134 -1.41 5.31 10.01
N TYR A 135 -0.68 5.34 8.91
CA TYR A 135 0.55 4.56 8.73
C TYR A 135 1.70 5.04 9.62
N SER A 136 1.88 6.36 9.74
CA SER A 136 2.93 6.97 10.58
C SER A 136 2.84 6.57 12.05
N ARG A 137 1.63 6.26 12.53
CA ARG A 137 1.38 5.82 13.91
C ARG A 137 1.98 4.45 14.25
N LEU A 138 2.34 3.64 13.27
CA LEU A 138 3.14 2.42 13.48
C LEU A 138 4.52 2.73 14.04
N PHE A 139 5.05 3.93 13.79
CA PHE A 139 6.40 4.33 14.17
C PHE A 139 6.43 5.19 15.43
N ASN A 140 5.28 5.43 16.07
CA ASN A 140 5.22 6.15 17.35
C ASN A 140 5.88 5.32 18.47
N SER A 141 6.24 6.01 19.56
CA SER A 141 6.64 5.38 20.82
C SER A 141 5.66 5.78 21.93
N PRO A 142 4.76 4.89 22.38
CA PRO A 142 4.56 3.50 21.92
C PRO A 142 3.83 3.41 20.55
N PRO A 143 4.00 2.31 19.79
CA PRO A 143 3.32 2.13 18.51
C PRO A 143 1.79 1.99 18.67
N ILE A 144 1.05 2.58 17.74
CA ILE A 144 -0.41 2.44 17.68
C ILE A 144 -0.77 1.56 16.48
N PRO A 145 -1.46 0.41 16.69
CA PRO A 145 -1.91 -0.45 15.61
C PRO A 145 -2.83 0.26 14.64
N LEU A 146 -2.78 -0.12 13.37
CA LEU A 146 -3.62 0.46 12.32
C LEU A 146 -5.12 0.28 12.62
N SER A 147 -5.51 -0.86 13.22
CA SER A 147 -6.89 -1.17 13.61
C SER A 147 -7.35 -0.49 14.91
N SER A 148 -6.50 0.33 15.54
CA SER A 148 -6.84 1.04 16.77
C SER A 148 -8.03 1.98 16.59
N SER A 149 -8.88 2.11 17.62
CA SER A 149 -10.00 3.06 17.64
C SER A 149 -9.54 4.52 17.49
N LEU A 150 -8.29 4.82 17.81
CA LEU A 150 -7.69 6.13 17.59
C LEU A 150 -7.64 6.53 16.11
N ASN A 151 -7.69 5.55 15.19
CA ASN A 151 -7.67 5.78 13.74
C ASN A 151 -9.09 5.91 13.13
N MET A 152 -10.17 5.81 13.92
CA MET A 152 -11.54 5.72 13.37
C MET A 152 -11.91 6.89 12.47
N GLU A 153 -11.62 8.13 12.88
CA GLU A 153 -11.96 9.32 12.09
C GLU A 153 -11.24 9.32 10.74
N SER A 154 -9.91 9.19 10.76
CA SER A 154 -9.11 9.10 9.53
C SER A 154 -9.50 7.94 8.64
N ARG A 155 -9.88 6.80 9.25
CA ARG A 155 -10.35 5.63 8.51
C ARG A 155 -11.65 5.94 7.80
N SER A 156 -12.63 6.53 8.47
CA SER A 156 -13.93 6.84 7.85
C SER A 156 -13.75 7.78 6.66
N ILE A 157 -12.96 8.84 6.82
CA ILE A 157 -12.66 9.78 5.73
C ILE A 157 -11.93 9.05 4.59
N LEU A 158 -10.94 8.22 4.91
CA LEU A 158 -10.21 7.46 3.89
C LEU A 158 -11.12 6.55 3.07
N ILE A 159 -12.08 5.87 3.70
CA ILE A 159 -13.02 5.00 2.98
C ILE A 159 -13.96 5.82 2.10
N GLU A 160 -14.55 6.89 2.63
CA GLU A 160 -15.43 7.78 1.88
C GLU A 160 -14.75 8.31 0.60
N GLU A 161 -13.50 8.75 0.70
CA GLU A 161 -12.75 9.25 -0.45
C GLU A 161 -12.35 8.16 -1.44
N LEU A 162 -12.14 6.92 -0.97
CA LEU A 162 -11.82 5.77 -1.83
C LEU A 162 -13.02 5.25 -2.63
N GLU A 163 -14.25 5.54 -2.19
CA GLU A 163 -15.47 5.24 -2.94
C GLU A 163 -15.66 6.18 -4.14
N SER A 164 -15.01 7.35 -4.12
CA SER A 164 -15.07 8.32 -5.20
C SER A 164 -14.24 7.91 -6.42
N PRO A 165 -14.84 7.86 -7.63
CA PRO A 165 -14.12 7.49 -8.85
C PRO A 165 -13.20 8.61 -9.38
N VAL A 166 -13.19 9.80 -8.74
CA VAL A 166 -12.45 10.99 -9.19
C VAL A 166 -10.96 10.70 -9.39
N ASN A 167 -10.39 9.77 -8.62
CA ASN A 167 -8.97 9.43 -8.66
C ASN A 167 -8.64 8.14 -9.42
N ASP A 168 -9.62 7.50 -10.09
CA ASP A 168 -9.41 6.21 -10.76
C ASP A 168 -8.26 6.25 -11.78
N THR A 169 -8.18 7.31 -12.59
CA THR A 169 -7.08 7.51 -13.54
C THR A 169 -5.73 7.64 -12.85
N THR A 170 -5.68 8.33 -11.70
CA THR A 170 -4.47 8.44 -10.88
C THR A 170 -4.03 7.06 -10.39
N TRP A 171 -4.96 6.21 -9.96
CA TRP A 171 -4.63 4.86 -9.48
C TRP A 171 -4.12 3.91 -10.56
N LEU A 172 -4.51 4.13 -11.82
CA LEU A 172 -3.94 3.41 -12.96
C LEU A 172 -2.49 3.80 -13.23
N LEU A 173 -2.16 5.09 -13.07
CA LEU A 173 -0.81 5.61 -13.28
C LEU A 173 0.12 5.34 -12.08
N TYR A 174 -0.42 5.26 -10.87
CA TYR A 174 0.33 5.11 -9.61
C TYR A 174 -0.08 3.88 -8.78
N PRO A 175 -0.02 2.67 -9.36
CA PRO A 175 -0.49 1.45 -8.70
C PRO A 175 0.30 1.11 -7.43
N GLY A 176 1.58 1.51 -7.33
CA GLY A 176 2.39 1.30 -6.13
C GLY A 176 1.88 2.11 -4.93
N ILE A 177 1.58 3.40 -5.15
CA ILE A 177 0.99 4.28 -4.13
C ILE A 177 -0.41 3.78 -3.76
N PHE A 178 -1.23 3.41 -4.76
CA PHE A 178 -2.57 2.90 -4.51
C PHE A 178 -2.54 1.59 -3.71
N LEU A 179 -1.60 0.67 -4.00
CA LEU A 179 -1.39 -0.53 -3.20
C LEU A 179 -1.11 -0.19 -1.73
N TRP A 180 -0.19 0.73 -1.45
CA TRP A 180 0.09 1.15 -0.08
C TRP A 180 -1.16 1.69 0.63
N VAL A 181 -1.95 2.53 -0.04
CA VAL A 181 -3.23 3.04 0.47
C VAL A 181 -4.19 1.90 0.81
N LEU A 182 -4.38 0.94 -0.10
CA LEU A 182 -5.26 -0.20 0.13
C LEU A 182 -4.81 -1.08 1.29
N LEU A 183 -3.50 -1.31 1.46
CA LEU A 183 -2.97 -2.11 2.58
C LEU A 183 -3.26 -1.42 3.92
N VAL A 184 -3.02 -0.11 4.02
CA VAL A 184 -3.33 0.67 5.22
C VAL A 184 -4.83 0.64 5.52
N ALA A 185 -5.67 0.93 4.54
CA ALA A 185 -7.12 0.92 4.69
C ALA A 185 -7.65 -0.46 5.12
N ALA A 186 -7.15 -1.55 4.51
CA ALA A 186 -7.63 -2.91 4.75
C ALA A 186 -7.32 -3.40 6.17
N VAL A 187 -6.18 -2.98 6.75
CA VAL A 187 -5.86 -3.28 8.14
C VAL A 187 -6.60 -2.34 9.10
N ALA A 188 -6.75 -1.06 8.76
CA ALA A 188 -7.49 -0.10 9.60
C ALA A 188 -8.99 -0.46 9.74
N THR A 189 -9.56 -1.12 8.73
CA THR A 189 -10.95 -1.62 8.70
C THR A 189 -11.10 -3.04 9.26
N ASP A 190 -10.19 -3.47 10.13
CA ASP A 190 -10.33 -4.78 10.76
C ASP A 190 -11.63 -4.90 11.57
N GLY A 191 -12.37 -5.99 11.32
CA GLY A 191 -13.69 -6.25 11.89
C GLY A 191 -14.85 -5.42 11.30
N SER A 192 -14.63 -4.63 10.24
CA SER A 192 -15.68 -3.77 9.65
C SER A 192 -16.15 -4.27 8.27
N PRO A 193 -17.40 -3.93 7.85
CA PRO A 193 -17.97 -4.39 6.58
C PRO A 193 -17.22 -3.85 5.34
N GLU A 194 -16.56 -2.70 5.46
CA GLU A 194 -15.79 -2.02 4.41
C GLU A 194 -14.62 -2.89 3.89
N ARG A 195 -14.19 -3.90 4.65
CA ARG A 195 -13.17 -4.88 4.23
C ARG A 195 -13.52 -5.57 2.91
N ALA A 196 -14.79 -5.87 2.66
CA ALA A 196 -15.21 -6.52 1.43
C ALA A 196 -14.97 -5.62 0.20
N PHE A 197 -15.28 -4.33 0.32
CA PHE A 197 -15.02 -3.31 -0.70
C PHE A 197 -13.52 -3.18 -0.99
N LEU A 198 -12.68 -3.07 0.04
CA LEU A 198 -11.23 -2.96 -0.13
C LEU A 198 -10.61 -4.21 -0.75
N THR A 199 -11.14 -5.39 -0.42
CA THR A 199 -10.72 -6.67 -1.04
C THR A 199 -11.04 -6.69 -2.54
N GLN A 200 -12.16 -6.09 -2.95
CA GLN A 200 -12.50 -5.96 -4.37
C GLN A 200 -11.55 -4.99 -5.09
N LEU A 201 -11.23 -3.84 -4.50
CA LEU A 201 -10.24 -2.91 -5.04
C LEU A 201 -8.87 -3.57 -5.17
N PHE A 202 -8.47 -4.34 -4.17
CA PHE A 202 -7.22 -5.11 -4.22
C PHE A 202 -7.22 -6.14 -5.37
N GLY A 203 -8.36 -6.80 -5.62
CA GLY A 203 -8.54 -7.69 -6.76
C GLY A 203 -8.26 -7.03 -8.12
N LYS A 204 -8.51 -5.72 -8.26
CA LYS A 204 -8.12 -4.95 -9.46
C LYS A 204 -6.61 -4.88 -9.60
N ILE A 205 -5.87 -4.54 -8.53
CA ILE A 205 -4.39 -4.51 -8.53
C ILE A 205 -3.83 -5.89 -8.87
N VAL A 206 -4.32 -6.96 -8.24
CA VAL A 206 -3.86 -8.33 -8.50
C VAL A 206 -4.07 -8.75 -9.96
N SER A 207 -5.20 -8.36 -10.55
CA SER A 207 -5.52 -8.70 -11.94
C SER A 207 -4.55 -8.06 -12.93
N VAL A 208 -4.07 -6.87 -12.59
CA VAL A 208 -3.18 -6.00 -13.35
C VAL A 208 -1.71 -6.36 -13.15
N ALA A 209 -1.31 -6.71 -11.92
CA ALA A 209 0.08 -7.04 -11.56
C ALA A 209 0.67 -8.23 -12.36
N ARG A 210 -0.19 -9.04 -12.97
CA ARG A 210 0.16 -10.11 -13.93
C ARG A 210 1.17 -9.67 -14.99
N TRP A 211 1.05 -8.45 -15.48
CA TRP A 211 1.75 -8.02 -16.70
C TRP A 211 3.09 -7.32 -16.47
N GLY A 212 3.62 -7.38 -15.25
CA GLY A 212 4.99 -6.93 -15.01
C GLY A 212 5.30 -6.53 -13.58
N TRP A 213 4.28 -6.27 -12.75
CA TRP A 213 4.45 -5.62 -11.44
C TRP A 213 4.40 -6.59 -10.25
N TRP A 214 4.38 -7.89 -10.54
CA TRP A 214 4.24 -8.93 -9.54
C TRP A 214 5.31 -8.82 -8.43
N ARG A 215 6.57 -8.54 -8.81
CA ARG A 215 7.68 -8.50 -7.87
C ARG A 215 7.52 -7.33 -6.90
N GLU A 216 7.19 -6.17 -7.43
CA GLU A 216 7.01 -4.90 -6.75
C GLU A 216 5.84 -4.96 -5.78
N VAL A 217 4.71 -5.54 -6.23
CA VAL A 217 3.53 -5.77 -5.38
C VAL A 217 3.86 -6.71 -4.22
N ARG A 218 4.53 -7.83 -4.50
CA ARG A 218 4.93 -8.81 -3.50
C ARG A 218 5.88 -8.19 -2.46
N GLU A 219 6.89 -7.47 -2.91
CA GLU A 219 7.88 -6.85 -2.04
C GLU A 219 7.27 -5.73 -1.19
N SER A 220 6.37 -4.93 -1.77
CA SER A 220 5.61 -3.91 -1.02
C SER A 220 4.81 -4.54 0.12
N MET A 221 4.10 -5.64 -0.13
CA MET A 221 3.34 -6.35 0.91
C MET A 221 4.23 -6.95 1.99
N ALA A 222 5.36 -7.54 1.60
CA ALA A 222 6.30 -8.11 2.55
C ALA A 222 6.89 -7.03 3.48
N VAL A 223 7.27 -5.87 2.92
CA VAL A 223 7.73 -4.72 3.71
C VAL A 223 6.64 -4.23 4.65
N PHE A 224 5.41 -4.09 4.16
CA PHE A 224 4.29 -3.62 4.98
C PHE A 224 3.98 -4.58 6.15
N LEU A 225 3.93 -5.88 5.88
CA LEU A 225 3.72 -6.91 6.90
C LEU A 225 4.81 -6.85 7.98
N GLU A 226 6.06 -6.69 7.56
CA GLU A 226 7.19 -6.55 8.49
C GLU A 226 7.04 -5.30 9.38
N MET A 227 6.70 -4.14 8.81
CA MET A 227 6.49 -2.90 9.60
C MET A 227 5.35 -3.08 10.61
N ARG A 228 4.25 -3.72 10.19
CA ARG A 228 3.12 -4.03 11.08
C ARG A 228 3.53 -4.92 12.25
N ARG A 229 4.26 -6.02 11.98
CA ARG A 229 4.70 -6.97 13.01
C ARG A 229 5.57 -6.30 14.06
N ARG A 230 6.49 -5.43 13.66
CA ARG A 230 7.36 -4.68 14.58
C ARG A 230 6.55 -3.80 15.53
N ALA A 231 5.56 -3.07 15.01
CA ALA A 231 4.70 -2.23 15.82
C ALA A 231 3.90 -3.04 16.86
N GLU A 232 3.46 -4.26 16.52
CA GLU A 232 2.70 -5.13 17.41
C GLU A 232 3.58 -5.87 18.45
N LEU A 233 4.87 -6.14 18.15
CA LEU A 233 5.84 -6.78 19.05
C LEU A 233 6.40 -5.86 20.14
N THR A 234 6.30 -4.54 19.98
CA THR A 234 6.90 -3.55 20.89
C THR A 234 5.91 -3.10 22.00
N ARG A 235 4.92 -3.94 22.32
CA ARG A 235 3.89 -3.74 23.36
C ARG A 235 4.17 -4.62 24.56
#